data_AF-A0A963A2K3-F1
#
_entry.id   AF-A0A963A2K3-F1
#
_cell.length_a   1.000
_cell.length_b   1.000
_cell.length_c   1.000
_cell.angle_alpha   90.00
_cell.angle_beta   90.00
_cell.angle_gamma   90.00
#
_symmetry.space_group_name_H-M   'P 1'
#
loop_
_entity.id
_entity.type
_entity.pdbx_description
1 polymer ?
#
loop_
_entity_poly.entity_id
_entity_poly.type
_entity_poly.pdbx_seq_one_letter_code
_entity_poly.pdbx_strand_id
1 'polypeptide(L)' 'TDVIGRGLYTIGKPGGAVAAITRRPQGFFLLHIGGENSTKINNQVINSVAGVKLNEAGVVEVGESLAEITFPRQPES' A
#
# COMPACT_ATOMS: atom_id res chain seq x y z
N THR A 1 8.48 -12.95 5.68
CA THR A 1 8.30 -11.49 5.60
C THR A 1 9.03 -11.00 4.37
N ASP A 2 8.31 -10.53 3.36
CA ASP A 2 8.96 -9.93 2.19
C ASP A 2 9.51 -8.55 2.57
N VAL A 3 10.80 -8.34 2.32
CA VAL A 3 11.49 -7.07 2.61
C VAL A 3 11.46 -6.21 1.36
N ILE A 4 10.93 -4.99 1.48
CA ILE A 4 10.82 -4.03 0.37
C ILE A 4 12.20 -3.54 -0.11
N GLY A 5 12.85 -4.31 -1.00
CA GLY A 5 14.14 -3.97 -1.62
C GLY A 5 14.07 -3.29 -2.99
N ARG A 6 13.02 -3.57 -3.80
CA ARG A 6 12.74 -2.92 -5.10
C ARG A 6 11.69 -1.83 -4.94
N GLY A 7 11.75 -0.75 -5.74
CA GLY A 7 10.95 0.46 -5.53
C GLY A 7 9.43 0.34 -5.74
N LEU A 8 8.92 -0.84 -6.11
CA LEU A 8 7.51 -1.08 -6.43
C LEU A 8 7.07 -2.46 -5.92
N TYR A 9 5.95 -2.48 -5.22
CA TYR A 9 5.21 -3.67 -4.77
C TYR A 9 3.78 -3.55 -5.25
N THR A 10 3.16 -4.66 -5.64
CA THR A 10 1.75 -4.71 -6.05
C THR A 10 0.99 -5.69 -5.17
N ILE A 11 -0.26 -5.35 -4.86
CA ILE A 11 -1.18 -6.17 -4.08
C ILE A 11 -2.54 -6.18 -4.77
N GLY A 12 -3.20 -7.33 -4.74
CA GLY A 12 -4.50 -7.52 -5.36
C GLY A 12 -4.52 -8.76 -6.24
N LYS A 13 -5.62 -8.92 -6.96
CA LYS A 13 -5.90 -10.09 -7.81
C LYS A 13 -6.02 -9.66 -9.28
N PRO A 14 -5.38 -10.37 -10.23
CA PRO A 14 -5.60 -10.13 -11.65
C PRO A 14 -7.09 -10.23 -12.00
N GLY A 15 -7.61 -9.24 -12.74
CA GLY A 15 -9.04 -9.14 -13.06
C GLY A 15 -9.92 -8.63 -11.90
N GLY A 16 -9.35 -8.35 -10.73
CA GLY A 16 -10.01 -7.71 -9.59
C GLY A 16 -9.40 -6.35 -9.26
N ALA A 17 -9.54 -5.93 -7.99
CA ALA A 17 -8.90 -4.72 -7.50
C ALA A 17 -7.40 -4.91 -7.32
N VAL A 18 -6.63 -3.89 -7.70
CA VAL A 18 -5.16 -3.86 -7.61
C VAL A 18 -4.68 -2.51 -7.09
N ALA A 19 -3.72 -2.55 -6.18
CA ALA A 19 -3.00 -1.39 -5.68
C ALA A 19 -1.49 -1.59 -5.75
N ALA A 20 -0.74 -0.50 -5.76
CA ALA A 20 0.71 -0.52 -5.67
C ALA A 20 1.23 0.29 -4.49
N ILE A 21 2.30 -0.22 -3.89
CA ILE A 21 3.13 0.50 -2.95
C ILE A 21 4.41 0.89 -3.67
N THR A 22 4.68 2.18 -3.77
CA THR A 22 5.89 2.71 -4.41
C THR A 22 6.77 3.42 -3.40
N ARG A 23 8.09 3.27 -3.53
CA ARG A 23 9.07 4.04 -2.77
C ARG A 23 9.47 5.28 -3.57
N ARG A 24 9.15 6.46 -3.04
CA ARG A 24 9.56 7.78 -3.57
C ARG A 24 10.62 8.39 -2.64
N PRO A 25 11.36 9.44 -3.05
CA PRO A 25 12.31 10.12 -2.16
C PRO A 25 11.69 10.60 -0.85
N GLN A 26 10.39 10.91 -0.88
CA GLN A 26 9.64 11.45 0.25
C GLN A 26 9.09 10.37 1.20
N GLY A 27 9.19 9.07 0.84
CA GLY A 27 8.62 7.95 1.60
C GLY A 27 7.87 6.95 0.72
N PHE A 28 7.01 6.14 1.34
CA PHE A 28 6.20 5.13 0.65
C PHE A 28 4.80 5.65 0.35
N PHE A 29 4.26 5.28 -0.81
CA PHE A 29 2.95 5.73 -1.28
C PHE A 29 2.14 4.53 -1.74
N LEU A 30 0.89 4.45 -1.26
CA LEU A 30 -0.11 3.49 -1.73
C LEU A 30 -0.97 4.14 -2.80
N LEU A 31 -1.11 3.48 -3.94
CA LEU A 31 -1.89 3.93 -5.08
C LEU A 31 -2.92 2.86 -5.44
N HIS A 32 -4.16 3.27 -5.66
CA HIS A 32 -5.13 2.43 -6.33
C HIS A 32 -4.82 2.44 -7.84
N ILE A 33 -4.59 1.27 -8.44
CA ILE A 33 -4.25 1.15 -9.87
C ILE A 33 -5.48 0.81 -10.71
N GLY A 34 -6.40 0.02 -10.18
CA GLY A 34 -7.64 -0.28 -10.89
C GLY A 34 -8.45 -1.41 -10.28
N GLY A 35 -9.57 -1.70 -10.94
CA GLY A 35 -10.62 -2.60 -10.50
C GLY A 35 -11.79 -1.87 -9.84
N GLU A 36 -12.90 -2.57 -9.64
CA GLU A 36 -14.16 -1.95 -9.20
C GLU A 36 -14.19 -1.61 -7.70
N ASN A 37 -13.40 -2.31 -6.89
CA ASN A 37 -13.35 -2.08 -5.45
C ASN A 37 -12.26 -1.06 -5.09
N SER A 38 -12.67 0.04 -4.43
CA SER A 38 -11.72 1.03 -3.93
C SER A 38 -10.81 0.43 -2.86
N THR A 39 -9.52 0.78 -2.95
CA THR A 39 -8.54 0.43 -1.93
C THR A 39 -8.84 1.15 -0.62
N LYS A 40 -8.62 0.51 0.52
CA LYS A 40 -8.75 1.13 1.84
C LYS A 40 -7.46 1.01 2.64
N ILE A 41 -7.19 2.01 3.46
CA ILE A 41 -6.18 1.99 4.51
C ILE A 41 -6.90 2.18 5.84
N ASN A 42 -6.71 1.29 6.81
CA ASN A 42 -7.35 1.38 8.13
C ASN A 42 -8.85 1.66 8.03
N ASN A 43 -9.55 0.89 7.18
CA ASN A 43 -10.98 1.03 6.84
C ASN A 43 -11.41 2.34 6.14
N GLN A 44 -10.48 3.25 5.82
CA GLN A 44 -10.76 4.47 5.07
C GLN A 44 -10.47 4.28 3.57
N VAL A 45 -11.46 4.59 2.73
CA VAL A 45 -11.33 4.51 1.28
C VAL A 45 -10.30 5.53 0.78
N ILE A 46 -9.34 5.06 -0.01
CA ILE A 46 -8.43 5.90 -0.77
C ILE A 46 -8.82 5.81 -2.25
N ASN A 47 -9.07 6.95 -2.87
CA ASN A 47 -9.38 7.06 -4.30
C ASN A 47 -8.35 7.94 -5.04
N SER A 48 -7.15 8.10 -4.44
CA SER A 48 -6.13 8.99 -4.96
C SER A 48 -5.29 8.33 -6.05
N VAL A 49 -5.38 8.87 -7.26
CA VAL A 49 -4.48 8.54 -8.39
C VAL A 49 -3.05 9.01 -8.12
N ALA A 50 -2.87 10.08 -7.33
CA ALA A 50 -1.55 10.59 -6.95
C ALA A 50 -0.84 9.73 -5.86
N GLY A 51 -1.63 8.89 -5.18
CA GLY A 51 -1.20 8.05 -4.07
C GLY A 51 -1.34 8.72 -2.70
N VAL A 52 -1.58 7.89 -1.69
CA VAL A 52 -1.62 8.28 -0.27
C VAL A 52 -0.28 7.90 0.37
N LYS A 53 0.35 8.85 1.06
CA LYS A 53 1.62 8.62 1.76
C LYS A 53 1.38 7.73 2.98
N LEU A 54 2.16 6.68 3.10
CA LEU A 54 2.17 5.79 4.25
C LEU A 54 3.21 6.29 5.25
N ASN A 55 2.75 6.76 6.41
CA ASN A 55 3.62 7.29 7.47
C ASN A 55 3.72 6.35 8.68
N GLU A 56 2.79 5.41 8.81
CA GLU A 56 2.65 4.55 9.97
C GLU A 56 2.16 3.16 9.58
N ALA A 57 2.36 2.19 10.47
CA ALA A 57 1.87 0.85 10.27
C ALA A 57 0.34 0.85 10.11
N GLY A 58 -0.18 -0.08 9.32
CA GLY A 58 -1.60 -0.11 9.05
C GLY A 58 -2.02 -1.28 8.17
N VAL A 59 -3.33 -1.46 8.08
CA VAL A 59 -3.95 -2.53 7.29
C VAL A 59 -4.44 -1.95 5.97
N VAL A 60 -4.07 -2.62 4.88
CA VAL A 60 -4.47 -2.27 3.53
C VAL A 60 -5.40 -3.34 2.98
N GLU A 61 -6.58 -2.90 2.56
CA GLU A 61 -7.59 -3.74 1.91
C GLU A 61 -7.67 -3.38 0.42
N VAL A 62 -7.58 -4.39 -0.45
CA VAL A 62 -7.65 -4.23 -1.91
C VAL A 62 -8.57 -5.32 -2.48
N GLY A 63 -9.87 -5.00 -2.59
CA GLY A 63 -10.88 -5.99 -2.95
C GLY A 63 -10.89 -7.14 -1.94
N GLU A 64 -10.52 -8.35 -2.38
CA GLU A 64 -10.43 -9.55 -1.54
C GLU A 64 -9.06 -9.69 -0.82
N SER A 65 -8.07 -8.85 -1.17
CA SER A 65 -6.72 -8.94 -0.62
C SER A 65 -6.56 -8.07 0.62
N LEU A 66 -5.89 -8.62 1.64
CA LEU A 66 -5.55 -7.94 2.89
C LEU A 66 -4.04 -8.01 3.09
N ALA A 67 -3.42 -6.87 3.41
CA ALA A 67 -2.03 -6.84 3.84
C ALA A 67 -1.82 -5.91 5.03
N GLU A 68 -0.90 -6.31 5.89
CA GLU A 68 -0.39 -5.48 6.97
C GLU A 68 0.92 -4.82 6.52
N ILE A 69 1.02 -3.51 6.74
CA ILE A 69 2.21 -2.73 6.49
C ILE A 69 2.86 -2.43 7.84
N THR A 70 4.15 -2.76 7.96
CA THR A 70 4.95 -2.43 9.13
C THR A 70 6.20 -1.71 8.68
N PHE A 71 6.57 -0.65 9.39
CA PHE A 71 7.86 0.03 9.19
C PHE A 71 8.88 -0.55 10.17
N PRO A 72 10.10 -0.90 9.72
CA PRO A 72 11.14 -1.31 10.65
C PRO A 72 11.40 -0.16 11.61
N ARG A 73 11.31 -0.44 12.92
CA ARG A 73 11.76 0.50 13.95
C ARG A 73 13.23 0.79 13.66
N GLN A 74 13.57 2.04 13.34
CA GLN A 74 14.97 2.42 13.33
C GLN A 74 15.51 2.13 14.75
N PRO A 75 16.61 1.36 14.88
CA PRO A 75 17.22 1.18 16.18
C PRO A 75 17.52 2.58 16.74
N GLU A 76 17.00 2.83 17.95
CA GLU A 76 17.28 4.06 18.67
C GLU A 76 18.80 4.15 18.88
N SER A 77 19.38 5.28 18.47
CA SER A 77 20.81 5.56 18.53
C SER A 77 21.36 5.54 19.96
#